data_AF-A0A923FJX4-F1
#
_entry.id   AF-A0A923FJX4-F1
#
_cell.length_a   1.000
_cell.length_b   1.000
_cell.length_c   1.000
_cell.angle_alpha   90.00
_cell.angle_beta   90.00
_cell.angle_gamma   90.00
#
_symmetry.space_group_name_H-M   'P 1'
#
loop_
_entity.id
_entity.type
_entity.pdbx_description
1 polymer ?
#
loop_
_entity_poly.entity_id
_entity_poly.type
_entity_poly.pdbx_seq_one_letter_code
_entity_poly.pdbx_strand_id
1 'polypeptide(L)'
;MSFVSPDLIRQRFSRAMSDMYRDEVPLYGALMNLVEHTNARVLADDPLLAEHLRNTGELQRLDLERHGAIRVGTAAELATLGRLFAVMGMQPVGYYDLTPAGVPVHSTAFRAVHETSLQISPFRVFTSLLRLELIENTELRAFAESVLAKRQIFTPSAQELIDLAERQGGLTEPQAEDFVLQALETFRWHHSATVTAEQYRQLSAQHRLIADVVAFKGPHINHLTPRTLDIDIVQDQMPVHGITPKAVIEGPPRRQCPILLRQTSFKALEEPVAFTDQPASQGSHSARFGEIEQRGAALTPKGRALYDQLLNAARDALGAFPNEANAERYNTLMAEHFIQFPDNHDDLRRQALAYFRYFVTPLGLAAKGTIEQSASLEHLLERQYLRAEPLVYEDFLPVSAAGIFQSNLGDTAQSHYAGQSNRHAFEAALGQATIDELGLYAETQQRSIDECRLALKA
;
A
#
# COMPACT_ATOMS: atom_id res chain seq x y z
N MET A 1 -19.39 -2.54 29.46
CA MET A 1 -19.71 -2.04 28.10
C MET A 1 -18.92 -2.86 27.12
N SER A 2 -19.46 -3.20 25.94
CA SER A 2 -18.72 -3.93 24.91
C SER A 2 -17.90 -2.95 24.07
N PHE A 3 -16.63 -3.28 23.81
CA PHE A 3 -15.81 -2.53 22.86
C PHE A 3 -16.08 -3.00 21.43
N VAL A 4 -15.86 -2.09 20.47
CA VAL A 4 -15.88 -2.38 19.04
C VAL A 4 -14.56 -3.04 18.66
N SER A 5 -14.60 -4.07 17.81
CA SER A 5 -13.37 -4.66 17.26
C SER A 5 -12.56 -3.61 16.49
N PRO A 6 -11.23 -3.53 16.67
CA PRO A 6 -10.36 -2.67 15.88
C PRO A 6 -10.53 -2.88 14.36
N ASP A 7 -10.87 -4.09 13.94
CA ASP A 7 -11.13 -4.44 12.54
C ASP A 7 -12.34 -3.70 11.95
N LEU A 8 -13.39 -3.53 12.75
CA LEU A 8 -14.58 -2.77 12.35
C LEU A 8 -14.29 -1.27 12.35
N ILE A 9 -13.50 -0.76 13.30
CA ILE A 9 -13.07 0.64 13.31
C ILE A 9 -12.26 0.93 12.04
N ARG A 10 -11.32 0.06 11.67
CA ARG A 10 -10.53 0.14 10.43
C ARG A 10 -11.41 0.12 9.18
N GLN A 11 -12.41 -0.77 9.14
CA GLN A 11 -13.36 -0.84 8.02
C GLN A 11 -14.14 0.48 7.86
N ARG A 12 -14.65 1.04 8.97
CA ARG A 12 -15.36 2.33 8.99
C ARG A 12 -14.47 3.48 8.55
N PHE A 13 -13.23 3.52 9.06
CA PHE A 13 -12.25 4.53 8.69
C PHE A 13 -11.89 4.46 7.18
N SER A 14 -11.63 3.27 6.64
CA SER A 14 -11.38 3.07 5.21
C SER A 14 -12.55 3.58 4.34
N ARG A 15 -13.79 3.29 4.76
CA ARG A 15 -14.98 3.78 4.07
C ARG A 15 -15.10 5.30 4.14
N ALA A 16 -14.95 5.89 5.32
CA ALA A 16 -15.01 7.34 5.52
C ALA A 16 -13.92 8.08 4.73
N MET A 17 -12.69 7.55 4.70
CA MET A 17 -11.60 8.04 3.86
C MET A 17 -11.95 7.98 2.37
N SER A 18 -12.54 6.88 1.90
CA SER A 18 -12.96 6.72 0.50
C SER A 18 -14.08 7.67 0.11
N ASP A 19 -15.07 7.87 0.99
CA ASP A 19 -16.16 8.80 0.75
C ASP A 19 -15.62 10.24 0.69
N MET A 20 -14.78 10.65 1.64
CA MET A 20 -14.09 11.95 1.63
C MET A 20 -13.26 12.13 0.35
N TYR A 21 -12.42 11.16 -0.01
CA TYR A 21 -11.53 11.29 -1.17
C TYR A 21 -12.30 11.34 -2.50
N ARG A 22 -13.44 10.63 -2.60
CA ARG A 22 -14.33 10.71 -3.76
C ARG A 22 -14.96 12.10 -3.92
N ASP A 23 -15.37 12.70 -2.80
CA ASP A 23 -15.95 14.05 -2.81
C ASP A 23 -14.91 15.11 -3.20
N GLU A 24 -13.65 14.93 -2.77
CA GLU A 24 -12.55 15.83 -3.11
C GLU A 24 -11.95 15.58 -4.51
N VAL A 25 -12.00 14.35 -5.04
CA VAL A 25 -11.38 13.94 -6.31
C VAL A 25 -12.36 13.15 -7.20
N PRO A 26 -13.12 13.82 -8.08
CA PRO A 26 -14.16 13.16 -8.89
C PRO A 26 -13.67 12.01 -9.78
N LEU A 27 -12.43 12.08 -10.31
CA LEU A 27 -11.85 11.01 -11.12
C LEU A 27 -11.61 9.72 -10.32
N TYR A 28 -11.46 9.79 -9.00
CA TYR A 28 -11.42 8.59 -8.15
C TYR A 28 -12.77 7.86 -8.15
N GLY A 29 -13.90 8.60 -8.16
CA GLY A 29 -15.23 8.00 -8.30
C GLY A 29 -15.40 7.28 -9.64
N ALA A 30 -14.91 7.87 -10.74
CA ALA A 30 -14.90 7.23 -12.06
C ALA A 30 -14.04 5.95 -12.08
N LEU A 31 -12.85 5.98 -11.45
CA LEU A 31 -12.00 4.81 -11.30
C LEU A 31 -12.68 3.69 -10.52
N MET A 32 -13.31 4.00 -9.38
CA MET A 32 -14.03 3.02 -8.56
C MET A 32 -15.10 2.27 -9.36
N ASN A 33 -15.89 3.01 -10.15
CA ASN A 33 -16.90 2.40 -11.02
C ASN A 33 -16.26 1.48 -12.07
N LEU A 34 -15.17 1.92 -12.71
CA LEU A 34 -14.46 1.10 -13.71
C LEU A 34 -13.90 -0.20 -13.10
N VAL A 35 -13.34 -0.11 -11.88
CA VAL A 35 -12.82 -1.26 -11.14
C VAL A 35 -13.92 -2.24 -10.79
N GLU A 36 -15.07 -1.76 -10.30
CA GLU A 36 -16.23 -2.60 -9.99
C GLU A 36 -16.70 -3.39 -11.22
N HIS A 37 -16.87 -2.72 -12.36
CA HIS A 37 -17.28 -3.38 -13.61
C HIS A 37 -16.23 -4.38 -14.11
N THR A 38 -14.95 -4.04 -14.02
CA THR A 38 -13.86 -4.91 -14.45
C THR A 38 -13.79 -6.16 -13.58
N ASN A 39 -13.85 -6.01 -12.25
CA ASN A 39 -13.81 -7.13 -11.31
C ASN A 39 -15.01 -8.05 -11.51
N ALA A 40 -16.22 -7.50 -11.65
CA ALA A 40 -17.42 -8.29 -11.91
C ALA A 40 -17.30 -9.11 -13.21
N ARG A 41 -16.75 -8.52 -14.28
CA ARG A 41 -16.52 -9.21 -15.55
C ARG A 41 -15.47 -10.32 -15.41
N VAL A 42 -14.32 -10.03 -14.80
CA VAL A 42 -13.25 -11.01 -14.60
C VAL A 42 -13.75 -12.21 -13.80
N LEU A 43 -14.53 -11.99 -12.74
CA LEU A 43 -15.13 -13.07 -11.94
C LEU A 43 -16.17 -13.90 -12.71
N ALA A 44 -16.89 -13.30 -13.66
CA ALA A 44 -17.82 -14.01 -14.52
C ALA A 44 -17.10 -14.85 -15.59
N ASP A 45 -16.00 -14.33 -16.13
CA ASP A 45 -15.21 -14.95 -17.19
C ASP A 45 -14.24 -16.03 -16.65
N ASP A 46 -13.81 -15.96 -15.39
CA ASP A 46 -12.91 -16.92 -14.73
C ASP A 46 -13.51 -17.52 -13.43
N PRO A 47 -14.24 -18.65 -13.55
CA PRO A 47 -14.81 -19.35 -12.40
C PRO A 47 -13.77 -19.92 -11.42
N LEU A 48 -12.56 -20.23 -11.88
CA LEU A 48 -11.49 -20.77 -11.03
C LEU A 48 -10.94 -19.68 -10.11
N LEU A 49 -10.71 -18.47 -10.65
CA LEU A 49 -10.35 -17.31 -9.84
C LEU A 49 -11.46 -16.96 -8.84
N ALA A 50 -12.72 -17.01 -9.25
CA ALA A 50 -13.85 -16.78 -8.33
C ALA A 50 -13.91 -17.83 -7.21
N GLU A 51 -13.58 -19.09 -7.49
CA GLU A 51 -13.44 -20.12 -6.45
C GLU A 51 -12.26 -19.84 -5.52
N HIS A 52 -11.09 -19.53 -6.07
CA HIS A 52 -9.90 -19.14 -5.31
C HIS A 52 -10.21 -18.03 -4.29
N LEU A 53 -10.79 -16.90 -4.76
CA LEU A 53 -11.12 -15.76 -3.89
C LEU A 53 -12.20 -16.09 -2.85
N ARG A 54 -13.13 -17.01 -3.15
CA ARG A 54 -14.08 -17.53 -2.15
C ARG A 54 -13.38 -18.35 -1.07
N ASN A 55 -12.43 -19.19 -1.47
CA ASN A 55 -11.68 -20.07 -0.57
C ASN A 55 -10.79 -19.27 0.38
N THR A 56 -10.12 -18.23 -0.14
CA THR A 56 -9.23 -17.37 0.66
C THR A 56 -10.00 -16.36 1.50
N GLY A 57 -11.27 -16.11 1.20
CA GLY A 57 -12.11 -15.08 1.82
C GLY A 57 -11.84 -13.68 1.26
N GLU A 58 -11.13 -13.60 0.13
CA GLU A 58 -10.80 -12.33 -0.51
C GLU A 58 -11.99 -11.75 -1.28
N LEU A 59 -12.95 -12.58 -1.70
CA LEU A 59 -14.12 -12.10 -2.44
C LEU A 59 -14.94 -11.11 -1.61
N GLN A 60 -15.09 -11.34 -0.30
CA GLN A 60 -15.88 -10.49 0.59
C GLN A 60 -15.22 -9.13 0.87
N ARG A 61 -13.90 -9.03 0.71
CA ARG A 61 -13.15 -7.80 0.99
C ARG A 61 -12.75 -7.01 -0.25
N LEU A 62 -12.85 -7.60 -1.45
CA LEU A 62 -12.36 -7.03 -2.72
C LEU A 62 -12.91 -5.62 -2.98
N ASP A 63 -14.21 -5.41 -2.84
CA ASP A 63 -14.86 -4.10 -3.10
C ASP A 63 -14.48 -3.02 -2.07
N LEU A 64 -14.04 -3.46 -0.89
CA LEU A 64 -13.57 -2.59 0.19
C LEU A 64 -12.06 -2.42 0.20
N GLU A 65 -11.35 -3.17 -0.65
CA GLU A 65 -9.91 -3.30 -0.61
C GLU A 65 -9.24 -2.05 -1.19
N ARG A 66 -8.57 -1.31 -0.29
CA ARG A 66 -7.91 -0.04 -0.61
C ARG A 66 -6.58 0.11 0.11
N HIS A 67 -5.69 0.94 -0.42
CA HIS A 67 -4.60 1.50 0.35
C HIS A 67 -4.55 3.02 0.19
N GLY A 68 -4.15 3.73 1.25
CA GLY A 68 -3.84 5.16 1.21
C GLY A 68 -2.34 5.41 1.29
N ALA A 69 -1.89 6.59 0.85
CA ALA A 69 -0.53 7.04 1.05
C ALA A 69 -0.49 8.45 1.66
N ILE A 70 0.30 8.63 2.71
CA ILE A 70 0.45 9.90 3.43
C ILE A 70 1.92 10.21 3.70
N ARG A 71 2.23 11.48 3.94
CA ARG A 71 3.58 11.96 4.24
C ARG A 71 3.55 12.87 5.46
N VAL A 72 4.45 12.64 6.41
CA VAL A 72 4.60 13.42 7.64
C VAL A 72 5.98 14.05 7.71
N GLY A 73 6.08 15.14 8.45
CA GLY A 73 7.28 15.97 8.52
C GLY A 73 8.14 15.73 9.76
N THR A 74 7.59 15.15 10.82
CA THR A 74 8.32 15.00 12.09
C THR A 74 8.17 13.60 12.71
N ALA A 75 9.15 13.25 13.56
CA ALA A 75 9.09 12.03 14.37
C ALA A 75 7.87 11.99 15.30
N ALA A 76 7.51 13.13 15.92
CA ALA A 76 6.35 13.21 16.81
C ALA A 76 5.03 12.94 16.07
N GLU A 77 4.91 13.40 14.83
CA GLU A 77 3.79 13.10 13.95
C GLU A 77 3.74 11.60 13.61
N LEU A 78 4.88 10.99 13.25
CA LEU A 78 4.95 9.56 12.93
C LEU A 78 4.59 8.68 14.14
N ALA A 79 5.15 8.99 15.32
CA ALA A 79 4.86 8.26 16.55
C ALA A 79 3.37 8.34 16.92
N THR A 80 2.76 9.52 16.82
CA THR A 80 1.34 9.69 17.10
C THR A 80 0.45 8.98 16.07
N LEU A 81 0.83 8.98 14.79
CA LEU A 81 0.16 8.16 13.79
C LEU A 81 0.27 6.67 14.09
N GLY A 82 1.41 6.20 14.61
CA GLY A 82 1.56 4.82 15.08
C GLY A 82 0.51 4.45 16.13
N ARG A 83 0.22 5.36 17.07
CA ARG A 83 -0.82 5.19 18.09
C ARG A 83 -2.23 5.28 17.51
N LEU A 84 -2.48 6.25 16.63
CA LEU A 84 -3.75 6.41 15.92
C LEU A 84 -4.11 5.15 15.13
N PHE A 85 -3.17 4.61 14.37
CA PHE A 85 -3.36 3.39 13.59
C PHE A 85 -3.51 2.14 14.47
N ALA A 86 -2.88 2.10 15.65
CA ALA A 86 -3.05 1.01 16.61
C ALA A 86 -4.49 0.87 17.14
N VAL A 87 -5.24 1.98 17.29
CA VAL A 87 -6.69 1.95 17.64
C VAL A 87 -7.50 1.13 16.62
N MET A 88 -7.04 1.13 15.36
CA MET A 88 -7.63 0.40 14.23
C MET A 88 -6.98 -0.97 14.00
N GLY A 89 -6.15 -1.47 14.92
CA GLY A 89 -5.45 -2.75 14.77
C GLY A 89 -4.43 -2.76 13.63
N MET A 90 -3.94 -1.59 13.22
CA MET A 90 -2.94 -1.44 12.16
C MET A 90 -1.56 -1.26 12.78
N GLN A 91 -0.62 -2.10 12.36
CA GLN A 91 0.74 -2.15 12.87
C GLN A 91 1.74 -1.77 11.77
N PRO A 92 2.91 -1.21 12.10
CA PRO A 92 3.92 -0.82 11.13
C PRO A 92 4.64 -2.06 10.57
N VAL A 93 4.39 -2.39 9.31
CA VAL A 93 4.98 -3.53 8.62
C VAL A 93 5.91 -3.06 7.50
N GLY A 94 7.10 -3.66 7.46
CA GLY A 94 8.14 -3.37 6.50
C GLY A 94 8.81 -2.00 6.75
N TYR A 95 9.96 -1.85 6.11
CA TYR A 95 10.73 -0.61 6.09
C TYR A 95 11.17 -0.31 4.66
N TYR A 96 10.85 0.89 4.19
CA TYR A 96 11.10 1.33 2.81
C TYR A 96 11.97 2.58 2.84
N ASP A 97 13.20 2.51 2.34
CA ASP A 97 14.08 3.66 2.19
C ASP A 97 14.05 4.16 0.74
N LEU A 98 13.37 5.28 0.47
CA LEU A 98 13.25 5.80 -0.88
C LEU A 98 14.41 6.73 -1.29
N THR A 99 15.40 6.92 -0.42
CA THR A 99 16.57 7.76 -0.72
C THR A 99 17.40 7.27 -1.92
N PRO A 100 17.58 5.96 -2.18
CA PRO A 100 18.26 5.48 -3.39
C PRO A 100 17.50 5.86 -4.68
N ALA A 101 16.19 6.08 -4.58
CA ALA A 101 15.35 6.58 -5.67
C ALA A 101 15.30 8.12 -5.72
N GLY A 102 16.18 8.83 -5.00
CA GLY A 102 16.23 10.29 -5.03
C GLY A 102 15.07 10.98 -4.33
N VAL A 103 14.30 10.26 -3.50
CA VAL A 103 13.18 10.81 -2.73
C VAL A 103 13.60 10.96 -1.27
N PRO A 104 13.49 12.14 -0.63
CA PRO A 104 14.05 12.39 0.70
C PRO A 104 13.16 11.84 1.83
N VAL A 105 12.72 10.59 1.73
CA VAL A 105 11.83 9.96 2.71
C VAL A 105 12.24 8.51 3.00
N HIS A 106 11.79 8.03 4.15
CA HIS A 106 11.73 6.62 4.51
C HIS A 106 10.33 6.31 5.07
N SER A 107 9.89 5.06 5.04
CA SER A 107 8.47 4.73 5.19
C SER A 107 8.22 3.35 5.82
N THR A 108 6.98 3.14 6.25
CA THR A 108 6.41 1.84 6.64
C THR A 108 4.95 1.75 6.18
N ALA A 109 4.37 0.55 6.18
CA ALA A 109 2.96 0.35 5.91
C ALA A 109 2.20 0.02 7.20
N PHE A 110 1.24 0.85 7.59
CA PHE A 110 0.32 0.50 8.67
C PHE A 110 -0.78 -0.40 8.13
N ARG A 111 -0.90 -1.62 8.67
CA ARG A 111 -1.94 -2.59 8.27
C ARG A 111 -2.22 -3.64 9.33
N ALA A 112 -3.33 -4.37 9.20
CA ALA A 112 -3.54 -5.58 9.97
C ALA A 112 -2.54 -6.68 9.57
N VAL A 113 -2.24 -7.60 10.50
CA VAL A 113 -1.18 -8.60 10.34
C VAL A 113 -1.69 -10.05 10.31
N HIS A 114 -2.93 -10.28 10.75
CA HIS A 114 -3.53 -11.61 10.79
C HIS A 114 -4.60 -11.75 9.69
N GLU A 115 -4.66 -12.92 9.07
CA GLU A 115 -5.54 -13.25 7.94
C GLU A 115 -7.03 -13.01 8.27
N THR A 116 -7.48 -13.30 9.49
CA THR A 116 -8.86 -13.05 9.92
C THR A 116 -9.20 -11.56 9.98
N SER A 117 -8.27 -10.72 10.47
CA SER A 117 -8.42 -9.26 10.49
C SER A 117 -8.35 -8.66 9.08
N LEU A 118 -7.45 -9.18 8.25
CA LEU A 118 -7.32 -8.80 6.83
C LEU A 118 -8.55 -9.17 5.99
N GLN A 119 -9.30 -10.21 6.38
CA GLN A 119 -10.59 -10.55 5.74
C GLN A 119 -11.70 -9.54 6.06
N ILE A 120 -11.70 -8.95 7.26
CA ILE A 120 -12.71 -7.92 7.64
C ILE A 120 -12.39 -6.59 6.96
N SER A 121 -11.13 -6.17 7.02
CA SER A 121 -10.65 -4.97 6.37
C SER A 121 -9.16 -5.09 6.10
N PRO A 122 -8.76 -5.23 4.83
CA PRO A 122 -7.35 -5.24 4.45
C PRO A 122 -6.78 -3.82 4.36
N PHE A 123 -7.48 -2.77 4.78
CA PHE A 123 -7.03 -1.39 4.59
C PHE A 123 -5.59 -1.15 5.10
N ARG A 124 -4.79 -0.50 4.24
CA ARG A 124 -3.36 -0.22 4.46
C ARG A 124 -3.11 1.27 4.29
N VAL A 125 -2.17 1.83 5.06
CA VAL A 125 -1.67 3.19 4.84
C VAL A 125 -0.16 3.19 4.75
N PHE A 126 0.37 3.54 3.58
CA PHE A 126 1.79 3.78 3.38
C PHE A 126 2.16 5.16 3.94
N THR A 127 2.98 5.17 4.99
CA THR A 127 3.30 6.40 5.73
C THR A 127 4.77 6.71 5.59
N SER A 128 5.06 7.84 4.92
CA SER A 128 6.42 8.34 4.71
C SER A 128 6.78 9.42 5.72
N LEU A 129 7.97 9.36 6.31
CA LEU A 129 8.58 10.43 7.08
C LEU A 129 9.61 11.19 6.23
N LEU A 130 9.46 12.50 6.16
CA LEU A 130 10.42 13.40 5.52
C LEU A 130 11.75 13.42 6.29
N ARG A 131 12.85 13.26 5.55
CA ARG A 131 14.22 13.31 6.07
C ARG A 131 14.80 14.71 5.85
N LEU A 132 14.53 15.63 6.77
CA LEU A 132 14.97 17.03 6.69
C LEU A 132 16.50 17.17 6.60
N GLU A 133 17.25 16.21 7.15
CA GLU A 133 18.71 16.18 7.07
C GLU A 133 19.25 16.03 5.63
N LEU A 134 18.40 15.64 4.68
CA LEU A 134 18.70 15.55 3.25
C LEU A 134 18.45 16.87 2.49
N ILE A 135 17.89 17.89 3.14
CA ILE A 135 17.74 19.24 2.54
C ILE A 135 19.09 19.95 2.60
N GLU A 136 19.81 20.04 1.49
CA GLU A 136 21.19 20.59 1.46
C GLU A 136 21.27 22.06 1.91
N ASN A 137 20.30 22.88 1.50
CA ASN A 137 20.23 24.27 1.91
C ASN A 137 19.83 24.36 3.40
N THR A 138 20.78 24.79 4.23
CA THR A 138 20.63 24.87 5.70
C THR A 138 19.59 25.89 6.15
N GLU A 139 19.45 27.02 5.44
CA GLU A 139 18.43 28.03 5.75
C GLU A 139 17.03 27.51 5.42
N LEU A 140 16.88 26.83 4.26
CA LEU A 140 15.62 26.19 3.86
C LEU A 140 15.25 25.05 4.81
N ARG A 141 16.24 24.27 5.26
CA ARG A 141 16.05 23.21 6.26
C ARG A 141 15.55 23.79 7.59
N ALA A 142 16.22 24.81 8.12
CA ALA A 142 15.81 25.48 9.36
C ALA A 142 14.42 26.10 9.24
N PHE A 143 14.09 26.67 8.06
CA PHE A 143 12.74 27.14 7.77
C PHE A 143 11.71 26.01 7.82
N ALA A 144 11.95 24.89 7.12
CA ALA A 144 11.08 23.72 7.11
C ALA A 144 10.85 23.15 8.51
N GLU A 145 11.91 23.00 9.30
CA GLU A 145 11.85 22.61 10.72
C GLU A 145 10.95 23.56 11.52
N SER A 146 11.10 24.88 11.33
CA SER A 146 10.32 25.88 12.07
C SER A 146 8.82 25.89 11.72
N VAL A 147 8.47 25.55 10.48
CA VAL A 147 7.07 25.45 10.03
C VAL A 147 6.44 24.19 10.60
N LEU A 148 7.14 23.06 10.48
CA LEU A 148 6.67 21.76 10.99
C LEU A 148 6.53 21.75 12.52
N ALA A 149 7.43 22.43 13.24
CA ALA A 149 7.36 22.50 14.71
C ALA A 149 6.16 23.30 15.24
N LYS A 150 5.53 24.15 14.42
CA LYS A 150 4.40 25.01 14.83
C LYS A 150 3.02 24.40 14.57
N ARG A 151 2.93 23.41 13.67
CA ARG A 151 1.63 22.84 13.28
C ARG A 151 1.19 21.76 14.26
N GLN A 152 -0.12 21.59 14.36
CA GLN A 152 -0.75 20.49 15.05
C GLN A 152 -1.67 19.78 14.05
N ILE A 153 -1.32 18.55 13.69
CA ILE A 153 -2.04 17.81 12.64
C ILE A 153 -3.22 17.00 13.17
N PHE A 154 -3.24 16.71 14.48
CA PHE A 154 -4.30 15.93 15.13
C PHE A 154 -5.24 16.85 15.90
N THR A 155 -6.55 16.58 15.82
CA THR A 155 -7.52 17.28 16.68
C THR A 155 -7.28 16.92 18.15
N PRO A 156 -7.62 17.80 19.11
CA PRO A 156 -7.56 17.46 20.53
C PRO A 156 -8.37 16.20 20.86
N SER A 157 -9.58 16.07 20.31
CA SER A 157 -10.45 14.91 20.52
C SER A 157 -9.88 13.61 19.96
N ALA A 158 -9.18 13.63 18.81
CA ALA A 158 -8.48 12.44 18.30
C ALA A 158 -7.43 11.94 19.31
N GLN A 159 -6.64 12.86 19.88
CA GLN A 159 -5.62 12.51 20.88
C GLN A 159 -6.24 11.96 22.16
N GLU A 160 -7.30 12.60 22.67
CA GLU A 160 -8.03 12.12 23.85
C GLU A 160 -8.61 10.72 23.65
N LEU A 161 -9.13 10.40 22.46
CA LEU A 161 -9.67 9.10 22.12
C LEU A 161 -8.59 8.03 21.95
N ILE A 162 -7.41 8.39 21.44
CA ILE A 162 -6.23 7.50 21.42
C ILE A 162 -5.81 7.17 22.86
N ASP A 163 -5.62 8.19 23.70
CA ASP A 163 -5.26 8.01 25.12
C ASP A 163 -6.32 7.19 25.88
N LEU A 164 -7.60 7.35 25.54
CA LEU A 164 -8.68 6.58 26.12
C LEU A 164 -8.62 5.11 25.68
N ALA A 165 -8.45 4.84 24.38
CA ALA A 165 -8.33 3.49 23.84
C ALA A 165 -7.17 2.73 24.49
N GLU A 166 -6.01 3.36 24.64
CA GLU A 166 -4.83 2.78 25.30
C GLU A 166 -5.09 2.47 26.78
N ARG A 167 -5.78 3.36 27.52
CA ARG A 167 -6.04 3.18 28.96
C ARG A 167 -7.07 2.10 29.27
N GLN A 168 -8.13 1.98 28.47
CA GLN A 168 -9.23 1.04 28.75
C GLN A 168 -9.21 -0.23 27.87
N GLY A 169 -8.31 -0.30 26.89
CA GLY A 169 -8.13 -1.46 26.00
C GLY A 169 -9.06 -1.51 24.79
N GLY A 170 -9.71 -0.40 24.43
CA GLY A 170 -10.62 -0.32 23.28
C GLY A 170 -11.54 0.89 23.33
N LEU A 171 -12.43 1.01 22.34
CA LEU A 171 -13.44 2.06 22.27
C LEU A 171 -14.85 1.45 22.23
N THR A 172 -15.80 2.06 22.93
CA THR A 172 -17.23 1.76 22.79
C THR A 172 -17.78 2.30 21.47
N GLU A 173 -18.99 1.90 21.09
CA GLU A 173 -19.60 2.30 19.81
C GLU A 173 -19.58 3.83 19.56
N PRO A 174 -20.06 4.70 20.47
CA PRO A 174 -20.05 6.15 20.23
C PRO A 174 -18.63 6.74 20.18
N GLN A 175 -17.71 6.17 20.96
CA GLN A 175 -16.31 6.61 20.98
C GLN A 175 -15.59 6.23 19.69
N ALA A 176 -15.89 5.05 19.13
CA ALA A 176 -15.32 4.60 17.86
C ALA A 176 -15.85 5.44 16.68
N GLU A 177 -17.12 5.81 16.69
CA GLU A 177 -17.69 6.73 15.68
C GLU A 177 -17.03 8.11 15.74
N ASP A 178 -16.91 8.71 16.92
CA ASP A 178 -16.23 10.00 17.09
C ASP A 178 -14.74 9.88 16.71
N PHE A 179 -14.06 8.80 17.10
CA PHE A 179 -12.66 8.57 16.73
C PHE A 179 -12.47 8.58 15.22
N VAL A 180 -13.33 7.91 14.45
CA VAL A 180 -13.24 7.87 12.99
C VAL A 180 -13.40 9.28 12.40
N LEU A 181 -14.36 10.07 12.88
CA LEU A 181 -14.57 11.44 12.41
C LEU A 181 -13.39 12.35 12.74
N GLN A 182 -12.88 12.30 13.97
CA GLN A 182 -11.75 13.11 14.43
C GLN A 182 -10.43 12.72 13.75
N ALA A 183 -10.21 11.43 13.51
CA ALA A 183 -9.04 10.95 12.77
C ALA A 183 -9.08 11.42 11.32
N LEU A 184 -10.25 11.43 10.68
CA LEU A 184 -10.41 11.83 9.28
C LEU A 184 -9.96 13.27 9.01
N GLU A 185 -10.18 14.19 9.97
CA GLU A 185 -9.73 15.59 9.85
C GLU A 185 -8.21 15.73 9.70
N THR A 186 -7.42 14.74 10.14
CA THR A 186 -5.96 14.73 9.97
C THR A 186 -5.56 14.64 8.49
N PHE A 187 -6.39 13.98 7.67
CA PHE A 187 -6.07 13.61 6.28
C PHE A 187 -6.84 14.41 5.23
N ARG A 188 -7.70 15.34 5.67
CA ARG A 188 -8.52 16.19 4.80
C ARG A 188 -7.64 17.13 3.97
N TRP A 189 -8.03 17.36 2.74
CA TRP A 189 -7.37 18.37 1.93
C TRP A 189 -7.70 19.81 2.40
N HIS A 190 -6.70 20.68 2.40
CA HIS A 190 -6.86 22.09 2.73
C HIS A 190 -6.25 22.97 1.63
N HIS A 191 -7.09 23.78 0.97
CA HIS A 191 -6.68 24.68 -0.12
C HIS A 191 -5.78 25.85 0.30
N SER A 192 -5.51 26.02 1.60
CA SER A 192 -4.69 27.11 2.15
C SER A 192 -3.37 26.59 2.66
N ALA A 193 -2.27 27.02 2.03
CA ALA A 193 -0.93 26.79 2.50
C ALA A 193 -0.63 27.59 3.78
N THR A 194 0.31 27.10 4.58
CA THR A 194 0.79 27.73 5.83
C THR A 194 1.98 28.67 5.62
N VAL A 195 2.41 28.83 4.38
CA VAL A 195 3.61 29.57 3.95
C VAL A 195 3.27 30.60 2.86
N THR A 196 4.19 31.52 2.59
CA THR A 196 4.06 32.47 1.47
C THR A 196 4.30 31.81 0.12
N ALA A 197 3.87 32.46 -0.96
CA ALA A 197 4.09 31.97 -2.32
C ALA A 197 5.59 31.79 -2.66
N GLU A 198 6.44 32.70 -2.16
CA GLU A 198 7.89 32.62 -2.34
C GLU A 198 8.50 31.45 -1.56
N GLN A 199 8.11 31.27 -0.29
CA GLN A 199 8.56 30.14 0.52
C GLN A 199 8.15 28.80 -0.10
N TYR A 200 6.92 28.71 -0.60
CA TYR A 200 6.45 27.53 -1.32
C TYR A 200 7.30 27.24 -2.58
N ARG A 201 7.62 28.27 -3.38
CA ARG A 201 8.51 28.13 -4.55
C ARG A 201 9.88 27.60 -4.16
N GLN A 202 10.47 28.11 -3.08
CA GLN A 202 11.77 27.67 -2.59
C GLN A 202 11.76 26.20 -2.16
N LEU A 203 10.74 25.77 -1.40
CA LEU A 203 10.56 24.37 -1.03
C LEU A 203 10.37 23.47 -2.26
N SER A 204 9.55 23.93 -3.22
CA SER A 204 9.22 23.17 -4.43
C SER A 204 10.42 23.03 -5.37
N ALA A 205 11.24 24.08 -5.49
CA ALA A 205 12.47 24.07 -6.26
C ALA A 205 13.52 23.11 -5.70
N GLN A 206 13.59 22.94 -4.38
CA GLN A 206 14.43 21.89 -3.78
C GLN A 206 13.90 20.50 -4.14
N HIS A 207 12.62 20.25 -3.84
CA HIS A 207 11.93 19.02 -4.22
C HIS A 207 10.43 19.18 -3.99
N ARG A 208 9.57 18.80 -4.95
CA ARG A 208 8.10 18.96 -4.83
C ARG A 208 7.51 18.30 -3.60
N LEU A 209 8.04 17.14 -3.18
CA LEU A 209 7.63 16.46 -1.94
C LEU A 209 7.88 17.32 -0.68
N ILE A 210 8.95 18.11 -0.64
CA ILE A 210 9.23 18.96 0.53
C ILE A 210 8.14 20.02 0.65
N ALA A 211 7.76 20.66 -0.46
CA ALA A 211 6.65 21.62 -0.47
C ALA A 211 5.32 20.97 -0.04
N ASP A 212 5.02 19.79 -0.59
CA ASP A 212 3.84 18.98 -0.24
C ASP A 212 3.73 18.67 1.26
N VAL A 213 4.85 18.34 1.92
CA VAL A 213 4.84 18.03 3.35
C VAL A 213 4.83 19.28 4.22
N VAL A 214 5.62 20.29 3.88
CA VAL A 214 5.90 21.43 4.77
C VAL A 214 4.86 22.55 4.63
N ALA A 215 4.36 22.79 3.41
CA ALA A 215 3.53 23.95 3.13
C ALA A 215 2.06 23.80 3.55
N PHE A 216 1.63 22.64 4.03
CA PHE A 216 0.21 22.35 4.31
C PHE A 216 -0.03 22.02 5.79
N LYS A 217 -1.30 22.18 6.20
CA LYS A 217 -1.75 22.04 7.60
C LYS A 217 -1.57 20.63 8.15
N GLY A 218 -1.67 19.60 7.31
CA GLY A 218 -1.63 18.21 7.72
C GLY A 218 -1.30 17.26 6.57
N PRO A 219 -1.13 15.97 6.87
CA PRO A 219 -0.76 14.94 5.91
C PRO A 219 -1.97 14.50 5.08
N HIS A 220 -2.40 15.35 4.17
CA HIS A 220 -3.52 15.03 3.27
C HIS A 220 -3.27 13.73 2.49
N ILE A 221 -4.35 13.05 2.09
CA ILE A 221 -4.24 11.82 1.28
C ILE A 221 -3.58 12.18 -0.06
N ASN A 222 -2.41 11.59 -0.34
CA ASN A 222 -1.72 11.73 -1.64
C ASN A 222 -2.51 11.02 -2.73
N HIS A 223 -2.90 9.78 -2.44
CA HIS A 223 -3.71 8.91 -3.28
C HIS A 223 -4.42 7.86 -2.43
N LEU A 224 -5.53 7.37 -2.97
CA LEU A 224 -6.27 6.23 -2.44
C LEU A 224 -6.47 5.24 -3.59
N THR A 225 -5.90 4.05 -3.45
CA THR A 225 -5.77 3.07 -4.53
C THR A 225 -6.74 1.93 -4.30
N PRO A 226 -7.70 1.66 -5.21
CA PRO A 226 -8.53 0.46 -5.17
C PRO A 226 -7.81 -0.75 -5.75
N ARG A 227 -8.27 -1.97 -5.39
CA ARG A 227 -7.81 -3.22 -5.99
C ARG A 227 -8.64 -3.61 -7.21
N THR A 228 -7.97 -3.89 -8.33
CA THR A 228 -8.57 -4.56 -9.50
C THR A 228 -8.03 -5.98 -9.67
N LEU A 229 -8.81 -6.85 -10.32
CA LEU A 229 -8.41 -8.19 -10.72
C LEU A 229 -7.64 -8.23 -12.05
N ASP A 230 -7.81 -7.21 -12.91
CA ASP A 230 -7.07 -7.10 -14.18
C ASP A 230 -6.72 -5.64 -14.46
N ILE A 231 -5.47 -5.27 -14.14
CA ILE A 231 -4.97 -3.91 -14.33
C ILE A 231 -4.82 -3.52 -15.80
N ASP A 232 -4.63 -4.48 -16.70
CA ASP A 232 -4.47 -4.21 -18.13
C ASP A 232 -5.81 -3.73 -18.71
N ILE A 233 -6.92 -4.41 -18.35
CA ILE A 233 -8.27 -3.98 -18.73
C ILE A 233 -8.58 -2.58 -18.17
N VAL A 234 -8.26 -2.33 -16.89
CA VAL A 234 -8.50 -1.00 -16.29
C VAL A 234 -7.68 0.07 -17.01
N GLN A 235 -6.38 -0.15 -17.25
CA GLN A 235 -5.52 0.81 -17.94
C GLN A 235 -6.03 1.15 -19.34
N ASP A 236 -6.45 0.14 -20.12
CA ASP A 236 -7.00 0.32 -21.46
C ASP A 236 -8.32 1.10 -21.47
N GLN A 237 -9.14 0.96 -20.43
CA GLN A 237 -10.45 1.62 -20.31
C GLN A 237 -10.38 3.01 -19.68
N MET A 238 -9.34 3.33 -18.90
CA MET A 238 -9.17 4.62 -18.24
C MET A 238 -9.39 5.83 -19.17
N PRO A 239 -8.84 5.89 -20.41
CA PRO A 239 -9.08 7.00 -21.33
C PRO A 239 -10.54 7.24 -21.68
N VAL A 240 -11.35 6.18 -21.79
CA VAL A 240 -12.81 6.26 -22.06
C VAL A 240 -13.55 6.93 -20.89
N HIS A 241 -12.99 6.81 -19.69
CA HIS A 241 -13.52 7.42 -18.46
C HIS A 241 -12.85 8.77 -18.13
N GLY A 242 -12.13 9.37 -19.09
CA GLY A 242 -11.48 10.68 -18.90
C GLY A 242 -10.23 10.63 -18.01
N ILE A 243 -9.68 9.43 -17.77
CA ILE A 243 -8.47 9.23 -16.98
C ILE A 243 -7.32 8.95 -17.94
N THR A 244 -6.22 9.70 -17.84
CA THR A 244 -5.01 9.44 -18.62
C THR A 244 -3.99 8.72 -17.75
N PRO A 245 -3.88 7.37 -17.84
CA PRO A 245 -2.87 6.63 -17.10
C PRO A 245 -1.48 6.85 -17.69
N LYS A 246 -0.47 6.58 -16.88
CA LYS A 246 0.88 6.33 -17.38
C LYS A 246 0.91 5.04 -18.18
N ALA A 247 1.70 5.00 -19.26
CA ALA A 247 1.87 3.80 -20.08
C ALA A 247 2.64 2.70 -19.33
N VAL A 248 3.58 3.08 -18.47
CA VAL A 248 4.38 2.11 -17.69
C VAL A 248 3.54 1.59 -16.52
N ILE A 249 3.36 0.27 -16.46
CA ILE A 249 2.89 -0.45 -15.28
C ILE A 249 4.11 -0.91 -14.48
N GLU A 250 4.14 -0.59 -13.19
CA GLU A 250 5.17 -1.09 -12.29
C GLU A 250 4.83 -2.47 -11.76
N GLY A 251 5.86 -3.19 -11.31
CA GLY A 251 5.75 -4.57 -10.85
C GLY A 251 6.17 -5.56 -11.94
N PRO A 252 5.82 -6.85 -11.79
CA PRO A 252 6.06 -7.85 -12.83
C PRO A 252 5.21 -7.56 -14.08
N PRO A 253 5.55 -8.15 -15.25
CA PRO A 253 4.67 -8.11 -16.41
C PRO A 253 3.36 -8.89 -16.13
N ARG A 254 2.44 -8.91 -17.09
CA ARG A 254 1.24 -9.75 -17.03
C ARG A 254 1.61 -11.24 -16.88
N ARG A 255 0.88 -11.95 -16.03
CA ARG A 255 1.12 -13.35 -15.62
C ARG A 255 -0.18 -14.09 -15.38
N GLN A 256 -0.17 -15.41 -15.58
CA GLN A 256 -1.28 -16.29 -15.18
C GLN A 256 -1.36 -16.45 -13.66
N CYS A 257 -0.21 -16.48 -12.99
CA CYS A 257 -0.08 -16.47 -11.54
C CYS A 257 0.59 -15.15 -11.12
N PRO A 258 -0.20 -14.06 -10.92
CA PRO A 258 0.35 -12.78 -10.51
C PRO A 258 1.17 -12.88 -9.22
N ILE A 259 2.25 -12.13 -9.13
CA ILE A 259 3.15 -12.08 -7.97
C ILE A 259 3.29 -10.62 -7.50
N LEU A 260 3.50 -10.43 -6.20
CA LEU A 260 3.56 -9.11 -5.57
C LEU A 260 2.34 -8.25 -5.95
N LEU A 261 2.55 -7.11 -6.60
CA LEU A 261 1.48 -6.30 -7.16
C LEU A 261 1.94 -5.66 -8.47
N ARG A 262 0.97 -5.30 -9.29
CA ARG A 262 1.14 -4.41 -10.44
C ARG A 262 0.41 -3.11 -10.17
N GLN A 263 0.99 -1.98 -10.56
CA GLN A 263 0.38 -0.66 -10.30
C GLN A 263 0.66 0.33 -11.42
N THR A 264 -0.25 1.27 -11.63
CA THR A 264 -0.03 2.46 -12.47
C THR A 264 -0.73 3.67 -11.85
N SER A 265 -0.27 4.86 -12.19
CA SER A 265 -0.83 6.11 -11.70
C SER A 265 -1.30 7.02 -12.82
N PHE A 266 -2.12 8.00 -12.45
CA PHE A 266 -2.61 9.04 -13.32
C PHE A 266 -2.69 10.36 -12.56
N LYS A 267 -2.64 11.46 -13.31
CA LYS A 267 -2.89 12.78 -12.73
C LYS A 267 -4.38 12.93 -12.49
N ALA A 268 -4.79 13.05 -11.23
CA ALA A 268 -6.21 13.11 -10.88
C ALA A 268 -6.75 14.53 -10.81
N LEU A 269 -6.01 15.47 -10.21
CA LEU A 269 -6.45 16.85 -10.08
C LEU A 269 -5.26 17.81 -9.93
N GLU A 270 -5.31 18.96 -10.59
CA GLU A 270 -4.52 20.13 -10.18
C GLU A 270 -5.37 21.02 -9.32
N GLU A 271 -4.87 21.36 -8.13
CA GLU A 271 -5.64 22.15 -7.18
C GLU A 271 -5.08 23.57 -7.04
N PRO A 272 -5.96 24.58 -7.03
CA PRO A 272 -5.56 25.94 -6.73
C PRO A 272 -5.17 26.03 -5.25
N VAL A 273 -4.03 26.67 -4.98
CA VAL A 273 -3.52 26.89 -3.61
C VAL A 273 -3.48 28.38 -3.30
N ALA A 274 -4.05 28.73 -2.14
CA ALA A 274 -3.95 30.06 -1.55
C ALA A 274 -2.75 30.12 -0.60
N PHE A 275 -1.97 31.18 -0.68
CA PHE A 275 -0.81 31.42 0.21
C PHE A 275 -1.14 32.49 1.24
N THR A 276 -0.34 32.58 2.30
CA THR A 276 -0.58 33.53 3.40
C THR A 276 -0.43 35.00 2.97
N ASP A 277 0.37 35.28 1.93
CA ASP A 277 0.57 36.59 1.30
C ASP A 277 -0.26 36.79 0.02
N GLN A 278 -0.86 35.71 -0.53
CA GLN A 278 -1.64 35.71 -1.77
C GLN A 278 -2.92 34.88 -1.58
N PRO A 279 -3.96 35.46 -0.95
CA PRO A 279 -5.16 34.73 -0.54
C PRO A 279 -6.14 34.43 -1.69
N ALA A 280 -6.05 35.17 -2.81
CA ALA A 280 -6.73 34.79 -4.05
C ALA A 280 -5.92 33.65 -4.68
N SER A 281 -6.49 32.46 -4.80
CA SER A 281 -5.79 31.22 -5.23
C SER A 281 -5.18 31.34 -6.63
N GLN A 282 -3.99 31.91 -6.72
CA GLN A 282 -3.24 32.14 -7.97
C GLN A 282 -2.11 31.12 -8.17
N GLY A 283 -1.83 30.26 -7.19
CA GLY A 283 -0.89 29.14 -7.33
C GLY A 283 -1.59 27.83 -7.70
N SER A 284 -0.85 26.90 -8.29
CA SER A 284 -1.30 25.53 -8.54
C SER A 284 -0.40 24.53 -7.80
N HIS A 285 -1.00 23.56 -7.12
CA HIS A 285 -0.31 22.40 -6.57
C HIS A 285 -0.82 21.14 -7.27
N SER A 286 0.13 20.36 -7.78
CA SER A 286 -0.15 19.06 -8.38
C SER A 286 0.44 18.01 -7.43
N ALA A 287 -0.38 17.54 -6.49
CA ALA A 287 -0.04 16.43 -5.61
C ALA A 287 -1.10 15.33 -5.54
N ARG A 288 -2.29 15.55 -6.11
CA ARG A 288 -3.34 14.53 -6.13
C ARG A 288 -3.21 13.64 -7.36
N PHE A 289 -2.67 12.46 -7.11
CA PHE A 289 -2.58 11.40 -8.09
C PHE A 289 -3.65 10.35 -7.80
N GLY A 290 -4.20 9.79 -8.87
CA GLY A 290 -4.93 8.56 -8.78
C GLY A 290 -3.97 7.41 -9.04
N GLU A 291 -4.23 6.28 -8.41
CA GLU A 291 -3.45 5.07 -8.59
C GLU A 291 -4.41 3.88 -8.60
N ILE A 292 -4.01 2.82 -9.29
CA ILE A 292 -4.72 1.55 -9.36
C ILE A 292 -3.73 0.41 -9.15
N GLU A 293 -4.13 -0.64 -8.44
CA GLU A 293 -3.29 -1.81 -8.21
C GLU A 293 -4.00 -3.15 -8.45
N GLN A 294 -3.24 -4.14 -8.90
CA GLN A 294 -3.62 -5.55 -8.93
C GLN A 294 -2.66 -6.33 -8.04
N ARG A 295 -3.19 -7.02 -7.02
CA ARG A 295 -2.41 -7.79 -6.05
C ARG A 295 -2.39 -9.28 -6.39
N GLY A 296 -1.19 -9.85 -6.40
CA GLY A 296 -0.90 -11.26 -6.62
C GLY A 296 -0.33 -11.95 -5.38
N ALA A 297 0.43 -13.02 -5.58
CA ALA A 297 1.00 -13.83 -4.52
C ALA A 297 2.17 -13.13 -3.77
N ALA A 298 2.16 -13.23 -2.44
CA ALA A 298 3.28 -12.87 -1.58
C ALA A 298 4.46 -13.81 -1.84
N LEU A 299 5.63 -13.23 -2.07
CA LEU A 299 6.84 -13.99 -2.40
C LEU A 299 7.66 -14.31 -1.14
N THR A 300 8.29 -15.47 -1.13
CA THR A 300 9.31 -15.84 -0.13
C THR A 300 10.60 -15.03 -0.35
N PRO A 301 11.57 -15.05 0.58
CA PRO A 301 12.89 -14.46 0.31
C PRO A 301 13.52 -14.95 -1.00
N LYS A 302 13.35 -16.24 -1.32
CA LYS A 302 13.84 -16.84 -2.58
C LYS A 302 13.11 -16.28 -3.80
N GLY A 303 11.78 -16.19 -3.74
CA GLY A 303 10.98 -15.59 -4.82
C GLY A 303 11.28 -14.11 -5.02
N ARG A 304 11.49 -13.37 -3.92
CA ARG A 304 11.90 -11.96 -3.96
C ARG A 304 13.26 -11.76 -4.60
N ALA A 305 14.26 -12.56 -4.23
CA ALA A 305 15.58 -12.50 -4.84
C ALA A 305 15.52 -12.76 -6.37
N LEU A 306 14.73 -13.75 -6.81
CA LEU A 306 14.51 -14.01 -8.22
C LEU A 306 13.80 -12.83 -8.91
N TYR A 307 12.75 -12.28 -8.31
CA TYR A 307 12.05 -11.11 -8.83
C TYR A 307 13.01 -9.92 -9.02
N ASP A 308 13.80 -9.59 -8.00
CA ASP A 308 14.73 -8.46 -8.04
C ASP A 308 15.84 -8.68 -9.08
N GLN A 309 16.36 -9.90 -9.21
CA GLN A 309 17.32 -10.26 -10.26
C GLN A 309 16.76 -10.02 -11.66
N LEU A 310 15.52 -10.47 -11.93
CA LEU A 310 14.90 -10.34 -13.25
C LEU A 310 14.50 -8.90 -13.58
N LEU A 311 13.99 -8.16 -12.58
CA LEU A 311 13.69 -6.73 -12.71
C LEU A 311 14.96 -5.92 -13.03
N ASN A 312 16.05 -6.18 -12.33
CA ASN A 312 17.32 -5.49 -12.58
C ASN A 312 17.88 -5.84 -13.96
N ALA A 313 17.84 -7.12 -14.38
CA ALA A 313 18.27 -7.52 -15.71
C ALA A 313 17.49 -6.81 -16.83
N ALA A 314 16.16 -6.68 -16.69
CA ALA A 314 15.34 -5.95 -17.66
C ALA A 314 15.68 -4.46 -17.73
N ARG A 315 16.02 -3.83 -16.59
CA ARG A 315 16.41 -2.42 -16.53
C ARG A 315 17.80 -2.17 -17.08
N ASP A 316 18.74 -3.05 -16.77
CA ASP A 316 20.10 -3.01 -17.32
C ASP A 316 20.04 -3.16 -18.85
N ALA A 317 19.17 -4.02 -19.36
CA ALA A 317 18.93 -4.18 -20.80
C ALA A 317 18.23 -2.99 -21.45
N LEU A 318 17.39 -2.25 -20.70
CA LEU A 318 16.77 -1.01 -21.17
C LEU A 318 17.81 0.13 -21.26
N GLY A 319 18.77 0.18 -20.33
CA GLY A 319 19.83 1.19 -20.28
C GLY A 319 19.33 2.62 -19.95
N ALA A 320 18.08 2.75 -19.52
CA ALA A 320 17.43 4.01 -19.16
C ALA A 320 16.35 3.77 -18.11
N PHE A 321 15.88 4.84 -17.45
CA PHE A 321 14.70 4.74 -16.59
C PHE A 321 13.44 4.51 -17.43
N PRO A 322 12.55 3.60 -17.01
CA PRO A 322 11.25 3.41 -17.65
C PRO A 322 10.43 4.70 -17.64
N ASN A 323 9.91 5.09 -18.79
CA ASN A 323 9.07 6.27 -18.99
C ASN A 323 8.13 6.07 -20.18
N GLU A 324 7.26 7.05 -20.43
CA GLU A 324 6.26 6.99 -21.51
C GLU A 324 6.87 6.73 -22.90
N ALA A 325 8.05 7.27 -23.20
CA ALA A 325 8.69 7.14 -24.51
C ALA A 325 9.33 5.76 -24.76
N ASN A 326 9.65 5.01 -23.70
CA ASN A 326 10.27 3.68 -23.80
C ASN A 326 9.40 2.56 -23.21
N ALA A 327 8.13 2.85 -22.88
CA ALA A 327 7.21 1.93 -22.20
C ALA A 327 7.03 0.61 -22.96
N GLU A 328 6.84 0.65 -24.28
CA GLU A 328 6.68 -0.56 -25.10
C GLU A 328 7.93 -1.45 -25.02
N ARG A 329 9.12 -0.85 -25.18
CA ARG A 329 10.40 -1.56 -25.09
C ARG A 329 10.63 -2.13 -23.69
N TYR A 330 10.32 -1.36 -22.65
CA TYR A 330 10.41 -1.82 -21.26
C TYR A 330 9.48 -3.02 -21.02
N ASN A 331 8.24 -2.96 -21.48
CA ASN A 331 7.28 -4.07 -21.35
C ASN A 331 7.76 -5.32 -22.08
N THR A 332 8.35 -5.19 -23.29
CA THR A 332 8.98 -6.31 -24.00
C THR A 332 10.11 -6.94 -23.18
N LEU A 333 11.05 -6.13 -22.67
CA LEU A 333 12.17 -6.62 -21.87
C LEU A 333 11.70 -7.28 -20.57
N MET A 334 10.71 -6.70 -19.90
CA MET A 334 10.11 -7.28 -18.71
C MET A 334 9.53 -8.67 -19.03
N ALA A 335 8.76 -8.82 -20.11
CA ALA A 335 8.23 -10.12 -20.52
C ALA A 335 9.32 -11.14 -20.88
N GLU A 336 10.36 -10.72 -21.61
CA GLU A 336 11.49 -11.58 -21.98
C GLU A 336 12.26 -12.11 -20.76
N HIS A 337 12.58 -11.23 -19.81
CA HIS A 337 13.32 -11.63 -18.61
C HIS A 337 12.47 -12.46 -17.64
N PHE A 338 11.20 -12.10 -17.43
CA PHE A 338 10.31 -12.79 -16.49
C PHE A 338 9.80 -14.16 -16.95
N ILE A 339 10.13 -14.61 -18.17
CA ILE A 339 9.91 -16.00 -18.59
C ILE A 339 10.62 -17.01 -17.69
N GLN A 340 11.69 -16.57 -17.00
CA GLN A 340 12.45 -17.38 -16.04
C GLN A 340 11.72 -17.55 -14.70
N PHE A 341 10.67 -16.78 -14.43
CA PHE A 341 9.86 -16.90 -13.23
C PHE A 341 8.69 -17.88 -13.49
N PRO A 342 8.57 -19.01 -12.77
CA PRO A 342 7.51 -20.00 -13.00
C PRO A 342 6.09 -19.41 -12.91
N ASP A 343 5.26 -19.66 -13.92
CA ASP A 343 3.91 -19.06 -14.03
C ASP A 343 2.77 -20.08 -13.85
N ASN A 344 2.96 -21.01 -12.91
CA ASN A 344 1.92 -21.91 -12.42
C ASN A 344 2.07 -22.10 -10.91
N HIS A 345 0.94 -22.26 -10.21
CA HIS A 345 0.92 -22.33 -8.75
C HIS A 345 1.71 -23.51 -8.17
N ASP A 346 1.72 -24.66 -8.85
CA ASP A 346 2.43 -25.84 -8.36
C ASP A 346 3.95 -25.66 -8.35
N ASP A 347 4.53 -25.11 -9.42
CA ASP A 347 5.96 -24.81 -9.48
C ASP A 347 6.34 -23.70 -8.49
N LEU A 348 5.52 -22.65 -8.38
CA LEU A 348 5.72 -21.59 -7.39
C LEU A 348 5.79 -22.15 -5.96
N ARG A 349 4.93 -23.11 -5.64
CA ARG A 349 4.87 -23.77 -4.33
C ARG A 349 6.03 -24.75 -4.12
N ARG A 350 6.25 -25.68 -5.05
CA ARG A 350 7.30 -26.72 -4.95
C ARG A 350 8.70 -26.11 -4.92
N GLN A 351 8.91 -25.00 -5.63
CA GLN A 351 10.18 -24.27 -5.62
C GLN A 351 10.29 -23.25 -4.47
N ALA A 352 9.27 -23.15 -3.60
CA ALA A 352 9.18 -22.22 -2.49
C ALA A 352 9.44 -20.76 -2.90
N LEU A 353 8.83 -20.32 -4.01
CA LEU A 353 8.94 -18.95 -4.52
C LEU A 353 7.84 -18.05 -3.97
N ALA A 354 6.65 -18.59 -3.69
CA ALA A 354 5.53 -17.86 -3.10
C ALA A 354 5.01 -18.54 -1.83
N TYR A 355 4.35 -17.77 -0.97
CA TYR A 355 3.61 -18.29 0.17
C TYR A 355 2.22 -18.75 -0.26
N PHE A 356 1.70 -19.77 0.42
CA PHE A 356 0.40 -20.37 0.14
C PHE A 356 -0.41 -20.55 1.43
N ARG A 357 -1.73 -20.51 1.31
CA ARG A 357 -2.65 -21.01 2.33
C ARG A 357 -3.19 -22.36 1.93
N TYR A 358 -3.30 -23.25 2.91
CA TYR A 358 -3.78 -24.60 2.72
C TYR A 358 -5.18 -24.74 3.29
N PHE A 359 -6.02 -25.51 2.59
CA PHE A 359 -7.41 -25.74 2.99
C PHE A 359 -7.75 -27.22 2.85
N VAL A 360 -8.50 -27.75 3.81
CA VAL A 360 -9.04 -29.11 3.72
C VAL A 360 -10.17 -29.14 2.69
N THR A 361 -10.10 -30.10 1.78
CA THR A 361 -11.15 -30.32 0.78
C THR A 361 -12.29 -31.18 1.37
N PRO A 362 -13.47 -31.23 0.73
CA PRO A 362 -14.52 -32.18 1.11
C PRO A 362 -14.02 -33.64 1.11
N LEU A 363 -13.12 -34.00 0.19
CA LEU A 363 -12.52 -35.32 0.13
C LEU A 363 -11.62 -35.59 1.33
N GLY A 364 -10.80 -34.61 1.73
CA GLY A 364 -9.97 -34.71 2.93
C GLY A 364 -10.80 -34.88 4.20
N LEU A 365 -11.90 -34.11 4.34
CA LEU A 365 -12.82 -34.26 5.46
C LEU A 365 -13.51 -35.63 5.48
N ALA A 366 -13.91 -36.17 4.32
CA ALA A 366 -14.50 -37.50 4.24
C ALA A 366 -13.51 -38.62 4.62
N ALA A 367 -12.22 -38.41 4.37
CA ALA A 367 -11.13 -39.33 4.73
C ALA A 367 -10.58 -39.12 6.17
N LYS A 368 -11.19 -38.22 6.96
CA LYS A 368 -10.77 -37.92 8.34
C LYS A 368 -10.63 -39.20 9.17
N GLY A 369 -9.52 -39.30 9.90
CA GLY A 369 -9.19 -40.47 10.72
C GLY A 369 -8.66 -41.70 9.97
N THR A 370 -8.71 -41.72 8.63
CA THR A 370 -8.06 -42.76 7.81
C THR A 370 -6.70 -42.32 7.25
N ILE A 371 -6.43 -41.01 7.30
CA ILE A 371 -5.17 -40.41 6.86
C ILE A 371 -4.11 -40.62 7.94
N GLU A 372 -2.95 -41.16 7.56
CA GLU A 372 -1.81 -41.30 8.45
C GLU A 372 -1.35 -39.93 8.97
N GLN A 373 -1.13 -39.81 10.28
CA GLN A 373 -0.70 -38.54 10.89
C GLN A 373 0.67 -38.06 10.36
N SER A 374 1.51 -38.99 9.88
CA SER A 374 2.81 -38.72 9.27
C SER A 374 2.76 -38.41 7.78
N ALA A 375 1.57 -38.36 7.16
CA ALA A 375 1.43 -38.04 5.74
C ALA A 375 2.07 -36.68 5.42
N SER A 376 2.92 -36.66 4.39
CA SER A 376 3.57 -35.43 3.95
C SER A 376 2.55 -34.47 3.32
N LEU A 377 2.85 -33.16 3.36
CA LEU A 377 1.99 -32.15 2.74
C LEU A 377 1.78 -32.43 1.23
N GLU A 378 2.83 -32.83 0.53
CA GLU A 378 2.73 -33.24 -0.89
C GLU A 378 1.79 -34.41 -1.10
N HIS A 379 1.86 -35.44 -0.24
CA HIS A 379 0.96 -36.58 -0.35
C HIS A 379 -0.51 -36.18 -0.16
N LEU A 380 -0.79 -35.27 0.78
CA LEU A 380 -2.13 -34.76 1.02
C LEU A 380 -2.68 -33.95 -0.16
N LEU A 381 -1.82 -33.20 -0.85
CA LEU A 381 -2.19 -32.45 -2.07
C LEU A 381 -2.38 -33.39 -3.28
N GLU A 382 -1.49 -34.36 -3.48
CA GLU A 382 -1.58 -35.36 -4.56
C GLU A 382 -2.86 -36.21 -4.44
N ARG A 383 -3.28 -36.51 -3.21
CA ARG A 383 -4.55 -37.19 -2.92
C ARG A 383 -5.77 -36.26 -2.92
N GLN A 384 -5.58 -34.96 -3.20
CA GLN A 384 -6.62 -33.94 -3.19
C GLN A 384 -7.35 -33.81 -1.85
N TYR A 385 -6.73 -34.24 -0.74
CA TYR A 385 -7.25 -34.06 0.61
C TYR A 385 -7.07 -32.62 1.09
N LEU A 386 -6.02 -31.97 0.61
CA LEU A 386 -5.79 -30.54 0.75
C LEU A 386 -5.78 -29.87 -0.61
N ARG A 387 -6.04 -28.56 -0.62
CA ARG A 387 -5.73 -27.66 -1.72
C ARG A 387 -4.85 -26.52 -1.23
N ALA A 388 -4.04 -25.97 -2.12
CA ALA A 388 -3.18 -24.82 -1.84
C ALA A 388 -3.60 -23.65 -2.71
N GLU A 389 -3.80 -22.49 -2.10
CA GLU A 389 -4.12 -21.23 -2.77
C GLU A 389 -2.99 -20.23 -2.49
N PRO A 390 -2.53 -19.44 -3.48
CA PRO A 390 -1.51 -18.43 -3.25
C PRO A 390 -1.97 -17.44 -2.17
N LEU A 391 -1.08 -17.10 -1.25
CA LEU A 391 -1.34 -16.09 -0.24
C LEU A 391 -1.15 -14.71 -0.87
N VAL A 392 -2.21 -13.90 -0.91
CA VAL A 392 -2.18 -12.54 -1.45
C VAL A 392 -1.16 -11.63 -0.75
N TYR A 393 -0.50 -10.78 -1.54
CA TYR A 393 0.46 -9.79 -1.07
C TYR A 393 -0.23 -8.54 -0.52
N GLU A 394 0.04 -8.20 0.74
CA GLU A 394 -0.56 -7.10 1.50
C GLU A 394 0.36 -5.86 1.62
N ASP A 395 1.58 -5.96 1.12
CA ASP A 395 2.59 -4.90 1.23
C ASP A 395 2.78 -4.16 -0.10
N PHE A 396 3.90 -3.45 -0.25
CA PHE A 396 4.19 -2.55 -1.37
C PHE A 396 5.44 -3.00 -2.11
N LEU A 397 5.55 -2.64 -3.39
CA LEU A 397 6.74 -2.96 -4.15
C LEU A 397 8.02 -2.38 -3.48
N PRO A 398 9.16 -3.07 -3.60
CA PRO A 398 10.44 -2.56 -3.11
C PRO A 398 10.83 -1.24 -3.79
N VAL A 399 11.80 -0.55 -3.21
CA VAL A 399 12.38 0.71 -3.72
C VAL A 399 12.89 0.58 -5.15
N SER A 400 13.31 -0.63 -5.58
CA SER A 400 13.63 -0.86 -6.98
C SER A 400 12.45 -0.43 -7.86
N ALA A 401 11.20 -0.68 -7.49
CA ALA A 401 10.01 -0.23 -8.21
C ALA A 401 9.54 1.21 -7.92
N ALA A 402 10.35 2.12 -7.36
CA ALA A 402 9.89 3.46 -6.96
C ALA A 402 9.62 4.47 -8.10
N GLY A 403 9.41 4.01 -9.34
CA GLY A 403 9.22 4.88 -10.51
C GLY A 403 8.00 5.80 -10.39
N ILE A 404 6.93 5.36 -9.74
CA ILE A 404 5.71 6.13 -9.48
C ILE A 404 6.00 7.28 -8.53
N PHE A 405 6.86 7.08 -7.52
CA PHE A 405 7.26 8.16 -6.63
C PHE A 405 8.00 9.26 -7.40
N GLN A 406 9.01 8.90 -8.20
CA GLN A 406 9.74 9.86 -9.02
C GLN A 406 8.84 10.57 -10.03
N SER A 407 8.07 9.81 -10.79
CA SER A 407 7.26 10.35 -11.89
C SER A 407 6.05 11.16 -11.41
N ASN A 408 5.48 10.88 -10.23
CA ASN A 408 4.48 11.76 -9.59
C ASN A 408 5.11 13.10 -9.14
N LEU A 409 6.42 13.16 -8.95
CA LEU A 409 7.15 14.35 -8.54
C LEU A 409 7.80 15.11 -9.72
N GLY A 410 7.62 14.64 -10.95
CA GLY A 410 8.14 15.27 -12.19
C GLY A 410 9.63 14.98 -12.43
N ASP A 411 10.03 14.96 -13.72
CA ASP A 411 11.34 14.51 -14.20
C ASP A 411 12.54 15.39 -13.80
N THR A 412 12.34 16.48 -13.04
CA THR A 412 13.33 17.55 -12.87
C THR A 412 14.24 17.43 -11.64
N ALA A 413 13.99 16.51 -10.70
CA ALA A 413 14.78 16.39 -9.46
C ALA A 413 15.66 15.13 -9.45
N GLN A 414 16.78 15.16 -10.18
CA GLN A 414 17.84 14.16 -10.05
C GLN A 414 18.76 14.51 -8.87
N SER A 415 18.28 14.31 -7.65
CA SER A 415 19.10 14.42 -6.44
C SER A 415 19.53 13.03 -6.01
N HIS A 416 20.79 12.64 -6.26
CA HIS A 416 21.35 11.41 -5.70
C HIS A 416 21.66 11.62 -4.22
N TYR A 417 20.74 11.22 -3.33
CA TYR A 417 21.01 11.24 -1.90
C TYR A 417 21.98 10.11 -1.54
N ALA A 418 23.21 10.48 -1.17
CA ALA A 418 24.16 9.55 -0.56
C ALA A 418 23.75 9.30 0.90
N GLY A 419 22.90 8.29 1.14
CA GLY A 419 22.46 7.89 2.47
C GLY A 419 22.57 6.39 2.67
N GLN A 420 23.07 5.96 3.83
CA GLN A 420 22.88 4.58 4.29
C GLN A 420 21.42 4.42 4.77
N SER A 421 20.84 3.25 4.49
CA SER A 421 19.56 2.83 5.07
C SER A 421 19.58 3.04 6.58
N ASN A 422 18.59 3.77 7.09
CA ASN A 422 18.56 4.22 8.48
C ASN A 422 17.28 3.73 9.18
N ARG A 423 17.04 2.42 9.10
CA ARG A 423 15.93 1.74 9.77
C ARG A 423 15.89 2.06 11.27
N HIS A 424 17.04 2.09 11.94
CA HIS A 424 17.11 2.40 13.36
C HIS A 424 16.62 3.81 13.69
N ALA A 425 16.99 4.84 12.91
CA ALA A 425 16.46 6.19 13.13
C ALA A 425 14.95 6.27 12.84
N PHE A 426 14.46 5.54 11.84
CA PHE A 426 13.03 5.46 11.56
C PHE A 426 12.25 4.80 12.70
N GLU A 427 12.72 3.65 13.20
CA GLU A 427 12.08 2.94 14.32
C GLU A 427 12.14 3.74 15.62
N ALA A 428 13.22 4.49 15.85
CA ALA A 428 13.31 5.45 16.96
C ALA A 428 12.29 6.59 16.81
N ALA A 429 12.11 7.13 15.60
CA ALA A 429 11.10 8.16 15.33
C ALA A 429 9.67 7.63 15.45
N LEU A 430 9.44 6.37 15.06
CA LEU A 430 8.17 5.66 15.16
C LEU A 430 7.82 5.27 16.60
N GLY A 431 8.83 5.11 17.46
CA GLY A 431 8.67 4.67 18.86
C GLY A 431 8.54 3.14 19.03
N GLN A 432 8.69 2.37 17.95
CA GLN A 432 8.64 0.91 17.95
C GLN A 432 9.33 0.33 16.71
N ALA A 433 9.66 -0.96 16.75
CA ALA A 433 10.22 -1.68 15.62
C ALA A 433 9.16 -1.91 14.52
N THR A 434 9.61 -1.95 13.27
CA THR A 434 8.78 -2.39 12.14
C THR A 434 8.75 -3.92 12.09
N ILE A 435 7.60 -4.48 11.73
CA ILE A 435 7.39 -5.94 11.62
C ILE A 435 7.95 -6.42 10.28
N ASP A 436 8.62 -7.56 10.27
CA ASP A 436 9.04 -8.26 9.05
C ASP A 436 7.82 -8.89 8.36
N GLU A 437 7.48 -8.40 7.16
CA GLU A 437 6.36 -8.90 6.39
C GLU A 437 6.54 -10.37 5.97
N LEU A 438 7.77 -10.79 5.66
CA LEU A 438 8.04 -12.15 5.21
C LEU A 438 7.81 -13.16 6.33
N GLY A 439 8.12 -12.76 7.57
CA GLY A 439 7.75 -13.48 8.78
C GLY A 439 6.24 -13.68 8.90
N LEU A 440 5.44 -12.62 8.73
CA LEU A 440 3.98 -12.69 8.81
C LEU A 440 3.38 -13.64 7.77
N TYR A 441 3.88 -13.62 6.52
CA TYR A 441 3.42 -14.54 5.48
C TYR A 441 3.80 -15.99 5.79
N ALA A 442 5.01 -16.22 6.32
CA ALA A 442 5.46 -17.55 6.74
C ALA A 442 4.59 -18.11 7.87
N GLU A 443 4.26 -17.28 8.86
CA GLU A 443 3.38 -17.65 9.97
C GLU A 443 1.96 -17.96 9.47
N THR A 444 1.41 -17.15 8.56
CA THR A 444 0.08 -17.38 7.95
C THR A 444 0.04 -18.72 7.21
N GLN A 445 1.07 -19.00 6.41
CA GLN A 445 1.20 -20.30 5.74
C GLN A 445 1.24 -21.43 6.76
N GLN A 446 2.08 -21.32 7.80
CA GLN A 446 2.25 -22.36 8.81
C GLN A 446 0.96 -22.61 9.60
N ARG A 447 0.24 -21.54 10.03
CA ARG A 447 -1.07 -21.64 10.68
C ARG A 447 -2.05 -22.44 9.83
N SER A 448 -2.17 -22.12 8.54
CA SER A 448 -3.09 -22.83 7.65
C SER A 448 -2.75 -24.33 7.50
N ILE A 449 -1.46 -24.70 7.53
CA ILE A 449 -1.01 -26.10 7.51
C ILE A 449 -1.42 -26.79 8.82
N ASP A 450 -1.20 -26.15 9.96
CA ASP A 450 -1.48 -26.72 11.27
C ASP A 450 -2.99 -26.88 11.51
N GLU A 451 -3.79 -25.91 11.07
CA GLU A 451 -5.26 -25.99 11.03
C GLU A 451 -5.74 -27.16 10.16
N CYS A 452 -5.17 -27.32 8.95
CA CYS A 452 -5.48 -28.45 8.07
C CYS A 452 -5.15 -29.79 8.73
N ARG A 453 -3.97 -29.91 9.34
CA ARG A 453 -3.57 -31.11 10.07
C ARG A 453 -4.52 -31.40 11.23
N LEU A 454 -4.92 -30.40 11.99
CA LEU A 454 -5.85 -30.56 13.10
C LEU A 454 -7.23 -31.02 12.60
N ALA A 455 -7.75 -30.44 11.52
CA ALA A 455 -9.03 -30.81 10.94
C ALA A 455 -9.06 -32.25 10.39
N LEU A 456 -7.91 -32.77 9.94
CA LEU A 456 -7.77 -34.14 9.44
C LEU A 456 -7.49 -35.19 10.53
N LYS A 457 -7.12 -34.79 11.76
CA LYS A 457 -6.95 -35.71 12.90
C LYS A 457 -8.29 -36.25 13.37
N ALA A 458 -8.35 -37.54 13.69
CA ALA A 458 -9.54 -38.25 14.18
C ALA A 458 -10.18 -37.52 15.38
#